data_AF-A0A353KSH0-F1
#
_entry.id   AF-A0A353KSH0-F1
#
_cell.length_a   1.000
_cell.length_b   1.000
_cell.length_c   1.000
_cell.angle_alpha   90.00
_cell.angle_beta   90.00
_cell.angle_gamma   90.00
#
_symmetry.space_group_name_H-M   'P 1'
#
loop_
_entity.id
_entity.type
_entity.pdbx_description
1 polymer ?
#
loop_
_entity_poly.entity_id
_entity_poly.type
_entity_poly.pdbx_seq_one_letter_code
_entity_poly.pdbx_strand_id
1 'polypeptide(L)' 'MNEYMPEVMKKVAENRWRDAINSDCETLVTESPSEYVMLKKTEPEGKRVITVEEMLAENL' A
#
# COMPACT_ATOMS: atom_id res chain seq x y z
N MET A 1 -11.13 -2.89 -10.44
CA MET A 1 -10.14 -2.21 -11.32
C MET A 1 -8.96 -3.11 -11.67
N ASN A 2 -8.38 -3.86 -10.72
CA ASN A 2 -7.31 -4.84 -11.00
C ASN A 2 -7.67 -5.89 -12.07
N GLU A 3 -8.90 -6.40 -12.08
CA GLU A 3 -9.34 -7.37 -13.11
C GLU A 3 -9.37 -6.80 -14.53
N TYR A 4 -9.55 -5.48 -14.66
CA TYR A 4 -9.71 -4.81 -15.96
C TYR A 4 -8.42 -4.13 -16.42
N MET A 5 -7.58 -3.65 -15.49
CA MET A 5 -6.30 -2.99 -15.76
C MET A 5 -5.24 -3.37 -14.71
N PRO A 6 -4.81 -4.64 -14.67
CA PRO A 6 -3.93 -5.15 -13.62
C PRO A 6 -2.55 -4.47 -13.61
N GLU A 7 -1.97 -4.25 -14.79
CA GLU A 7 -0.65 -3.62 -14.92
C GLU A 7 -0.67 -2.15 -14.49
N VAL A 8 -1.78 -1.43 -14.73
CA VAL A 8 -1.93 -0.04 -14.27
C VAL A 8 -2.00 -0.01 -12.75
N MET A 9 -2.83 -0.86 -12.15
CA MET A 9 -2.96 -0.95 -10.69
C MET A 9 -1.64 -1.33 -10.02
N LYS A 10 -0.90 -2.29 -10.60
CA LYS A 10 0.42 -2.68 -10.13
C LYS A 10 1.39 -1.50 -10.18
N LYS A 11 1.46 -0.79 -11.30
CA LYS A 11 2.34 0.37 -11.47
C LYS A 11 2.01 1.52 -10.52
N VAL A 12 0.72 1.74 -10.22
CA VAL A 12 0.30 2.73 -9.22
C VAL A 12 0.78 2.32 -7.82
N ALA A 13 0.60 1.05 -7.44
CA ALA A 13 1.07 0.54 -6.15
C ALA A 13 2.61 0.64 -6.00
N GLU A 14 3.36 0.25 -7.03
CA GLU A 14 4.82 0.37 -7.06
C GLU A 14 5.29 1.83 -6.97
N ASN A 15 4.61 2.75 -7.65
CA ASN A 15 4.91 4.18 -7.56
C ASN A 15 4.70 4.71 -6.13
N ARG A 16 3.59 4.34 -5.46
CA ARG A 16 3.35 4.73 -4.06
C ARG A 16 4.44 4.21 -3.13
N TRP A 17 4.86 2.97 -3.32
CA TRP A 17 5.97 2.41 -2.54
C TRP A 17 7.28 3.15 -2.77
N ARG A 18 7.59 3.49 -4.03
CA ARG A 18 8.78 4.29 -4.36
C ARG A 18 8.74 5.64 -3.65
N ASP A 19 7.59 6.32 -3.67
CA ASP A 19 7.44 7.63 -3.03
C ASP A 19 7.58 7.51 -1.50
N ALA A 20 7.03 6.44 -0.91
CA ALA A 20 7.18 6.14 0.53
C ALA A 20 8.64 5.86 0.91
N ILE A 21 9.35 5.04 0.13
CA ILE A 21 10.77 4.73 0.32
C ILE A 21 11.60 6.02 0.27
N ASN A 22 11.36 6.87 -0.74
CA ASN A 22 12.06 8.14 -0.90
C ASN A 22 11.78 9.15 0.23
N SER A 23 10.72 8.92 1.02
CA SER A 23 10.34 9.74 2.16
C SER A 23 10.68 9.08 3.50
N ASP A 24 11.50 8.02 3.48
CA ASP A 24 11.86 7.20 4.65
C ASP A 24 10.65 6.64 5.44
N CYS A 25 9.50 6.53 4.79
CA CYS A 25 8.30 5.98 5.41
C CYS A 25 8.40 4.45 5.47
N GLU A 26 8.08 3.88 6.63
CA GLU A 26 8.08 2.43 6.88
C GLU A 26 6.70 1.82 6.63
N THR A 27 5.65 2.60 6.89
CA THR A 27 4.25 2.14 6.84
C THR A 27 3.42 3.00 5.90
N LEU A 28 2.67 2.34 4.99
CA LEU A 28 1.57 2.95 4.24
C LEU A 28 0.24 2.60 4.89
N VAL A 29 -0.65 3.57 4.99
CA VAL A 29 -2.01 3.40 5.50
C VAL A 29 -3.00 3.68 4.38
N THR A 30 -3.99 2.80 4.18
CA THR A 30 -5.00 2.98 3.11
C THR A 30 -6.40 2.63 3.59
N GLU A 31 -7.40 3.40 3.13
CA GLU A 31 -8.82 3.11 3.32
C GLU A 31 -9.45 2.41 2.10
N SER A 32 -8.65 2.11 1.07
CA SER A 32 -9.14 1.45 -0.15
C SER A 32 -8.81 -0.04 -0.12
N PRO A 33 -9.80 -0.95 0.03
CA PRO A 33 -9.54 -2.39 0.00
C PRO A 33 -8.91 -2.86 -1.31
N SER A 34 -9.34 -2.25 -2.42
CA SER A 34 -8.82 -2.59 -3.75
C SER A 34 -7.35 -2.21 -3.94
N GLU A 35 -6.93 -1.12 -3.28
CA GLU A 35 -5.54 -0.67 -3.30
C GLU A 35 -4.70 -1.45 -2.28
N TYR A 36 -5.25 -1.73 -1.10
CA TYR A 36 -4.62 -2.56 -0.08
C TYR A 36 -4.12 -3.88 -0.66
N VAL A 37 -4.96 -4.59 -1.42
CA VAL A 37 -4.59 -5.86 -2.07
C VAL A 37 -3.36 -5.69 -2.99
N MET A 38 -3.32 -4.60 -3.76
CA MET A 38 -2.22 -4.37 -4.70
C MET A 38 -0.96 -3.87 -4.00
N LEU A 39 -1.08 -2.95 -3.05
CA LEU A 39 0.03 -2.49 -2.20
C LEU A 39 0.65 -3.64 -1.44
N LYS A 40 -0.16 -4.54 -0.89
CA LYS A 40 0.32 -5.73 -0.18
C LYS A 40 1.03 -6.70 -1.11
N LYS A 41 0.51 -6.89 -2.33
CA LYS A 41 1.13 -7.75 -3.35
C LYS A 41 2.49 -7.22 -3.84
N THR A 42 2.69 -5.90 -3.84
CA THR A 42 3.93 -5.25 -4.26
C THR A 42 4.74 -4.70 -3.08
N GLU A 43 4.49 -5.18 -1.87
CA GLU A 43 5.14 -4.71 -0.64
C GLU A 43 6.64 -4.99 -0.68
N PRO A 44 7.50 -3.96 -0.58
CA PRO A 44 8.95 -4.15 -0.46
C PRO A 44 9.33 -4.81 0.87
N GLU A 45 10.47 -5.50 0.89
CA GLU A 45 10.99 -6.10 2.12
C GLU A 45 11.20 -5.03 3.21
N GLY A 46 10.77 -5.34 4.43
CA GLY A 46 10.89 -4.43 5.59
C GLY A 46 9.92 -3.25 5.58
N LYS A 47 9.02 -3.16 4.60
CA LYS A 47 7.92 -2.17 4.58
C LYS A 47 6.60 -2.83 4.98
N ARG A 48 5.61 -2.00 5.31
CA ARG A 48 4.32 -2.46 5.82
C ARG A 48 3.17 -1.65 5.23
N VAL A 49 2.13 -2.30 4.72
CA VAL A 49 0.84 -1.65 4.46
C VAL A 49 -0.22 -2.13 5.46
N ILE A 50 -1.03 -1.20 5.95
CA ILE A 50 -2.16 -1.45 6.87
C ILE A 50 -3.41 -0.67 6.45
N THR A 51 -4.56 -1.08 6.98
CA THR A 51 -5.79 -0.28 6.90
C THR A 51 -5.80 0.84 7.94
N VAL A 52 -6.70 1.81 7.79
CA VAL A 52 -6.89 2.86 8.81
C VAL A 52 -7.39 2.27 10.12
N GLU A 53 -8.26 1.26 10.09
CA GLU A 53 -8.76 0.58 11.29
C GLU A 53 -7.62 -0.10 12.06
N GLU A 54 -6.69 -0.77 11.36
CA GLU A 54 -5.50 -1.37 11.97
C GLU A 54 -4.60 -0.28 12.59
N MET A 55 -4.39 0.84 11.88
CA MET A 55 -3.63 1.97 12.39
C MET A 55 -4.24 2.53 13.69
N LEU A 56 -5.54 2.72 13.72
CA LEU A 56 -6.24 3.19 14.92
C LEU A 56 -6.15 2.16 16.06
N ALA A 57 -6.38 0.89 15.79
CA ALA A 57 -6.35 -0.17 16.80
C ALA A 57 -4.98 -0.35 17.47
N GLU A 58 -3.88 -0.06 16.77
CA GLU A 58 -2.52 -0.14 17.30
C GLU A 58 -2.08 1.08 18.10
N ASN A 59 -2.81 2.20 18.00
CA ASN A 59 -2.40 3.50 18.55
C ASN A 59 -3.45 4.11 19.51
N LEU A 60 -4.47 3.33 19.89
CA LEU A 60 -5.45 3.65 20.93
C LEU A 60 -5.09 2.92 22.23
#